data_AF-A0A8S3T883-F1
#
_entry.id   AF-A0A8S3T883-F1
#
_cell.length_a   1.000
_cell.length_b   1.000
_cell.length_c   1.000
_cell.angle_alpha   90.00
_cell.angle_beta   90.00
_cell.angle_gamma   90.00
#
_symmetry.space_group_name_H-M   'P 1'
#
loop_
_entity.id
_entity.type
_entity.pdbx_description
1 polymer ?
#
loop_
_entity_poly.entity_id
_entity_poly.type
_entity_poly.pdbx_seq_one_letter_code
_entity_poly.pdbx_strand_id
1 'polypeptide(L)'
;MGDLNAHINENDLDFISSDHVKSLQDILPNSYLADNVHYRRYCTKKNTKTDEYGKRVLELCISSRSRILNGRTLGDTLGKPTSHQYNGSAVVDYCIDFTVHSDHCPINVCLSLNFSQVQQKVGRPIPKGLHWNNEVQKCYTEMMLSKEVESNVQSFLGKDRVPKGMGVDEATEDLTDIFHNILDKLRSHLKQRSGNRFKSKKRKRKKSSLGFDSECESMYRNLIQSSRSLSKGSVNEEKLKNYYGLKKQFKKLVRKKTRQYKAKMLDSLLELEDKNPKAYWDIINKFKYSDKDISDQSSNIPSDEWYNYFNKLLNVDCSNEQDDFPTRYNVFLDYDINMQEVLKAIKSLKNNTSVGFDCISNEMLKHSSNI
;
A
#
# COMPACT_ATOMS: atom_id res chain seq x y z
N MET A 1 12.06 8.72 -3.37
CA MET A 1 12.78 9.98 -3.69
C MET A 1 12.06 10.66 -4.84
N GLY A 2 11.87 11.98 -4.76
CA GLY A 2 11.04 12.77 -5.68
C GLY A 2 11.85 13.58 -6.71
N ASP A 3 11.16 14.47 -7.41
CA ASP A 3 11.71 15.38 -8.43
C ASP A 3 12.63 16.43 -7.78
N LEU A 4 13.94 16.27 -7.94
CA LEU A 4 14.94 17.19 -7.39
C LEU A 4 15.10 18.45 -8.24
N ASN A 5 14.53 18.47 -9.46
CA ASN A 5 14.73 19.53 -10.46
C ASN A 5 16.20 19.93 -10.64
N ALA A 6 17.11 18.98 -10.40
CA ALA A 6 18.55 19.19 -10.47
C ALA A 6 19.05 18.75 -11.84
N HIS A 7 19.82 19.60 -12.50
CA HIS A 7 20.55 19.25 -13.71
C HIS A 7 22.02 19.09 -13.37
N ILE A 8 22.60 17.94 -13.73
CA ILE A 8 24.01 17.66 -13.48
C ILE A 8 24.69 17.20 -14.77
N ASN A 9 25.78 17.88 -15.14
CA ASN A 9 26.66 17.54 -16.25
C ASN A 9 27.37 16.21 -15.98
N GLU A 10 27.64 15.44 -17.04
CA GLU A 10 28.37 14.17 -16.95
C GLU A 10 29.82 14.31 -16.44
N ASN A 11 30.42 15.49 -16.64
CA ASN A 11 31.79 15.78 -16.21
C ASN A 11 31.87 16.28 -14.76
N ASP A 12 30.75 16.70 -14.18
CA ASP A 12 30.73 17.13 -12.79
C ASP A 12 30.62 15.90 -11.88
N LEU A 13 31.63 15.73 -11.04
CA LEU A 13 31.83 14.55 -10.23
C LEU A 13 31.11 14.69 -8.88
N ASP A 14 30.53 13.59 -8.43
CA ASP A 14 29.93 13.40 -7.11
C ASP A 14 30.92 12.79 -6.11
N PHE A 15 32.22 12.91 -6.41
CA PHE A 15 33.33 12.46 -5.59
C PHE A 15 34.56 13.36 -5.83
N ILE A 16 35.48 13.38 -4.88
CA ILE A 16 36.72 14.17 -4.98
C ILE A 16 37.76 13.39 -5.80
N SER A 17 38.03 13.84 -7.02
CA SER A 17 38.93 13.11 -7.93
C SER A 17 40.38 13.09 -7.48
N SER A 18 40.85 14.04 -6.66
CA SER A 18 42.24 14.14 -6.20
C SER A 18 42.49 13.56 -4.80
N ASP A 19 41.50 12.90 -4.19
CA ASP A 19 41.58 12.49 -2.78
C ASP A 19 42.49 11.26 -2.53
N HIS A 20 42.86 10.58 -3.61
CA HIS A 20 43.74 9.42 -3.61
C HIS A 20 45.24 9.78 -3.71
N VAL A 21 45.58 11.07 -3.79
CA VAL A 21 46.98 11.50 -3.89
C VAL A 21 47.65 11.34 -2.52
N LYS A 22 48.62 10.43 -2.43
CA LYS A 22 49.37 10.11 -1.19
C LYS A 22 49.89 11.35 -0.45
N SER A 23 50.33 12.38 -1.18
CA SER A 23 50.85 13.61 -0.58
C SER A 23 49.83 14.43 0.22
N LEU A 24 48.52 14.22 0.02
CA LEU A 24 47.47 14.85 0.83
C LEU A 24 47.15 14.03 2.09
N GLN A 25 47.27 12.70 2.01
CA GLN A 25 47.02 11.79 3.13
C GLN A 25 48.05 11.97 4.26
N ASP A 26 49.27 12.37 3.93
CA ASP A 26 50.34 12.65 4.91
C ASP A 26 50.15 13.97 5.69
N ILE A 27 49.26 14.85 5.22
CA ILE A 27 49.00 16.19 5.81
C ILE A 27 47.67 16.23 6.57
N LEU A 28 46.76 15.29 6.27
CA LEU A 28 45.42 15.24 6.84
C LEU A 28 45.38 14.40 8.13
N PRO A 29 44.44 14.68 9.06
CA PRO A 29 44.31 13.92 10.30
C PRO A 29 44.06 12.43 10.03
N ASN A 30 44.51 11.54 10.92
CA ASN A 30 44.28 10.09 10.83
C ASN A 30 42.78 9.70 10.78
N SER A 31 41.88 10.60 11.17
CA SER A 31 40.43 10.42 11.09
C SER A 31 39.83 10.80 9.73
N TYR A 32 40.64 11.34 8.81
CA TYR A 32 40.21 11.67 7.45
C TYR A 32 40.12 10.38 6.63
N LEU A 33 38.93 10.08 6.12
CA LEU A 33 38.73 8.98 5.19
C LEU A 33 38.64 9.56 3.78
N ALA A 34 39.62 9.20 2.95
CA ALA A 34 39.67 9.60 1.56
C ALA A 34 38.48 9.05 0.77
N ASP A 35 38.00 9.86 -0.15
CA ASP A 35 36.87 9.55 -1.00
C ASP A 35 37.26 8.53 -2.08
N ASN A 36 36.43 7.50 -2.25
CA ASN A 36 36.70 6.46 -3.24
C ASN A 36 36.46 7.00 -4.66
N VAL A 37 37.48 6.92 -5.52
CA VAL A 37 37.36 7.27 -6.94
C VAL A 37 36.40 6.29 -7.61
N HIS A 38 35.34 6.82 -8.22
CA HIS A 38 34.39 6.03 -8.99
C HIS A 38 34.50 6.31 -10.49
N TYR A 39 34.02 5.37 -11.30
CA TYR A 39 33.84 5.61 -12.73
C TYR A 39 32.84 6.75 -12.96
N ARG A 40 33.05 7.50 -14.04
CA ARG A 40 32.16 8.62 -14.41
C ARG A 40 30.76 8.10 -14.75
N ARG A 41 29.76 8.92 -14.46
CA ARG A 41 28.36 8.65 -14.85
C ARG A 41 28.23 8.84 -16.34
N TYR A 42 27.58 7.90 -17.01
CA TYR A 42 27.18 8.11 -18.39
C TYR A 42 25.85 8.87 -18.44
N CYS A 43 25.72 9.85 -19.32
CA CYS A 43 24.46 10.56 -19.56
C CYS A 43 24.19 10.64 -21.06
N THR A 44 23.00 10.21 -21.49
CA THR A 44 22.63 10.31 -22.92
C THR A 44 22.58 11.77 -23.39
N LYS A 45 22.32 12.73 -22.48
CA LYS A 45 22.18 14.15 -22.81
C LYS A 45 23.49 14.91 -22.57
N LYS A 46 24.39 14.83 -23.54
CA LYS A 46 25.68 15.55 -23.55
C LYS A 46 25.48 17.07 -23.56
N ASN A 47 26.43 17.81 -22.98
CA ASN A 47 26.48 19.28 -22.94
C ASN A 47 25.38 19.99 -22.12
N THR A 48 24.78 19.32 -21.14
CA THR A 48 23.88 19.97 -20.17
C THR A 48 24.71 20.70 -19.10
N LYS A 49 24.45 21.98 -18.84
CA LYS A 49 25.12 22.70 -17.73
C LYS A 49 24.53 22.25 -16.39
N THR A 50 25.38 22.10 -15.39
CA THR A 50 24.92 21.87 -14.01
C THR A 50 24.31 23.14 -13.45
N ASP A 51 23.09 23.04 -12.93
CA ASP A 51 22.38 24.15 -12.31
C ASP A 51 22.66 24.23 -10.80
N GLU A 52 22.09 25.23 -10.11
CA GLU A 52 22.34 25.43 -8.68
C GLU A 52 21.84 24.26 -7.82
N TYR A 53 20.72 23.65 -8.20
CA TYR A 53 20.19 22.47 -7.52
C TYR A 53 21.11 21.26 -7.74
N GLY A 54 21.62 21.08 -8.95
CA GLY A 54 22.61 20.06 -9.29
C GLY A 54 23.90 20.20 -8.48
N LYS A 55 24.41 21.43 -8.32
CA LYS A 55 25.57 21.69 -7.45
C LYS A 55 25.31 21.28 -6.01
N ARG A 56 24.14 21.62 -5.45
CA ARG A 56 23.75 21.21 -4.08
C ARG A 56 23.65 19.70 -3.93
N VAL A 57 23.12 19.00 -4.94
CA VAL A 57 23.06 17.53 -4.94
C VAL A 57 24.46 16.92 -4.99
N LEU A 58 25.37 17.48 -5.79
CA LEU A 58 26.77 17.05 -5.82
C LEU A 58 27.48 17.29 -4.48
N GLU A 59 27.29 18.48 -3.89
CA GLU A 59 27.86 18.83 -2.58
C GLU A 59 27.34 17.91 -1.48
N LEU A 60 26.04 17.57 -1.50
CA LEU A 60 25.48 16.56 -0.63
C LEU A 60 26.18 15.21 -0.82
N CYS A 61 26.30 14.72 -2.06
CA CYS A 61 26.94 13.44 -2.34
C CYS A 61 28.41 13.40 -1.89
N ILE A 62 29.17 14.48 -2.13
CA ILE A 62 30.56 14.58 -1.71
C ILE A 62 30.67 14.60 -0.18
N SER A 63 29.89 15.45 0.49
CA SER A 63 29.93 15.60 1.95
C SER A 63 29.44 14.35 2.70
N SER A 64 28.45 13.64 2.16
CA SER A 64 27.91 12.41 2.74
C SER A 64 28.56 11.13 2.20
N ARG A 65 29.62 11.24 1.38
CA ARG A 65 30.27 10.12 0.67
C ARG A 65 29.29 9.19 -0.04
N SER A 66 28.21 9.77 -0.55
CA SER A 66 27.16 9.06 -1.26
C SER A 66 27.39 9.17 -2.76
N ARG A 67 26.77 8.27 -3.53
CA ARG A 67 26.99 8.20 -4.98
C ARG A 67 25.70 8.19 -5.76
N ILE A 68 25.67 8.93 -6.86
CA ILE A 68 24.58 8.90 -7.82
C ILE A 68 24.73 7.64 -8.67
N LEU A 69 23.69 6.80 -8.67
CA LEU A 69 23.66 5.51 -9.35
C LEU A 69 23.21 5.60 -10.81
N ASN A 70 22.48 6.64 -11.20
CA ASN A 70 22.05 6.84 -12.58
C ASN A 70 23.27 6.88 -13.52
N GLY A 71 23.19 6.17 -14.65
CA GLY A 71 24.32 6.08 -15.57
C GLY A 71 25.48 5.19 -15.11
N ARG A 72 25.32 4.46 -13.99
CA ARG A 72 26.35 3.60 -13.40
C ARG A 72 25.93 2.15 -13.15
N THR A 73 24.64 1.87 -13.04
CA THR A 73 24.14 0.54 -12.70
C THR A 73 23.83 -0.32 -13.93
N LEU A 74 23.91 -1.65 -13.77
CA LEU A 74 23.44 -2.61 -14.76
C LEU A 74 21.94 -2.38 -15.01
N GLY A 75 21.58 -2.04 -16.25
CA GLY A 75 20.22 -1.67 -16.65
C GLY A 75 20.01 -0.18 -16.92
N ASP A 76 20.89 0.71 -16.43
CA ASP A 76 20.90 2.15 -16.74
C ASP A 76 22.30 2.65 -17.15
N THR A 77 23.10 1.81 -17.81
CA THR A 77 24.45 2.16 -18.27
C THR A 77 24.47 3.30 -19.30
N LEU A 78 23.32 3.62 -19.90
CA LEU A 78 23.16 4.73 -20.85
C LEU A 78 22.67 6.02 -20.18
N GLY A 79 22.36 6.02 -18.88
CA GLY A 79 21.87 7.19 -18.14
C GLY A 79 20.69 7.85 -18.86
N LYS A 80 19.60 7.10 -19.01
CA LYS A 80 18.45 7.55 -19.80
C LYS A 80 17.73 8.70 -19.09
N PRO A 81 17.07 9.61 -19.84
CA PRO A 81 16.27 10.66 -19.23
C PRO A 81 15.19 10.07 -18.31
N THR A 82 15.00 10.67 -17.14
CA THR A 82 13.99 10.25 -16.16
C THR A 82 12.69 11.04 -16.32
N SER A 83 12.76 12.21 -16.96
CA SER A 83 11.65 13.10 -17.24
C SER A 83 11.57 13.42 -18.74
N HIS A 84 10.35 13.33 -19.29
CA HIS A 84 10.07 13.64 -20.69
C HIS A 84 8.96 14.67 -20.75
N GLN A 85 9.26 15.93 -21.07
CA GLN A 85 8.32 17.03 -21.20
C GLN A 85 8.09 17.41 -22.67
N TYR A 86 7.14 18.30 -22.95
CA TYR A 86 6.82 18.74 -24.31
C TYR A 86 7.96 19.51 -24.99
N ASN A 87 8.86 20.11 -24.20
CA ASN A 87 10.01 20.89 -24.63
C ASN A 87 11.32 20.09 -24.59
N GLY A 88 11.27 18.78 -24.33
CA GLY A 88 12.43 17.92 -24.32
C GLY A 88 12.47 16.98 -23.11
N SER A 89 13.56 16.24 -22.98
CA SER A 89 13.76 15.25 -21.92
C SER A 89 14.93 15.62 -21.02
N ALA A 90 14.92 15.24 -19.75
CA ALA A 90 15.98 15.52 -18.79
C ALA A 90 16.16 14.38 -17.78
N VAL A 91 17.34 14.32 -17.16
CA VAL A 91 17.59 13.52 -15.96
C VAL A 91 17.46 14.48 -14.78
N VAL A 92 16.43 14.32 -13.96
CA VAL A 92 16.15 15.16 -12.78
C VAL A 92 15.76 14.32 -11.55
N ASP A 93 15.58 13.01 -11.73
CA ASP A 93 15.29 12.06 -10.68
C ASP A 93 16.54 11.21 -10.45
N TYR A 94 17.18 11.36 -9.29
CA TYR A 94 18.44 10.69 -8.97
C TYR A 94 18.22 9.61 -7.91
N CYS A 95 18.79 8.45 -8.16
CA CYS A 95 18.98 7.40 -7.16
C CYS A 95 20.35 7.60 -6.52
N ILE A 96 20.37 7.85 -5.21
CA ILE A 96 21.60 8.11 -4.45
C ILE A 96 21.81 6.96 -3.48
N ASP A 97 23.00 6.38 -3.52
CA ASP A 97 23.43 5.32 -2.65
C ASP A 97 24.25 5.87 -1.48
N PHE A 98 23.78 5.57 -0.27
CA PHE A 98 24.42 5.97 1.00
C PHE A 98 25.24 4.82 1.61
N THR A 99 25.41 3.69 0.93
CA THR A 99 25.91 2.43 1.52
C THR A 99 27.39 2.39 1.90
N VAL A 100 28.15 3.48 1.84
CA VAL A 100 29.54 3.44 2.27
C VAL A 100 29.66 4.05 3.68
N HIS A 101 29.67 3.19 4.70
CA HIS A 101 30.07 3.39 6.11
C HIS A 101 28.99 3.77 7.14
N SER A 102 27.91 2.99 7.25
CA SER A 102 27.10 2.99 8.47
C SER A 102 27.23 1.62 9.16
N ASP A 103 27.51 1.61 10.46
CA ASP A 103 27.52 0.40 11.31
C ASP A 103 26.11 -0.19 11.51
N HIS A 104 25.10 0.41 10.88
CA HIS A 104 23.72 -0.04 10.90
C HIS A 104 23.42 -0.93 9.69
N CYS A 105 22.63 -1.99 9.91
CA CYS A 105 22.22 -2.95 8.89
C CYS A 105 21.75 -2.26 7.58
N PRO A 106 22.18 -2.75 6.41
CA PRO A 106 21.80 -2.15 5.14
C PRO A 106 20.28 -2.22 4.94
N ILE A 107 19.67 -1.07 4.61
CA ILE A 107 18.29 -1.03 4.17
C ILE A 107 18.26 -1.35 2.68
N ASN A 108 17.79 -2.55 2.34
CA ASN A 108 17.56 -2.96 0.96
C ASN A 108 16.34 -2.21 0.40
N VAL A 109 16.55 -1.40 -0.63
CA VAL A 109 15.47 -0.80 -1.43
C VAL A 109 15.35 -1.56 -2.74
N CYS A 110 14.27 -2.33 -2.90
CA CYS A 110 13.91 -3.01 -4.14
C CYS A 110 12.87 -2.19 -4.91
N LEU A 111 13.24 -1.64 -6.06
CA LEU A 111 12.31 -0.98 -6.98
C LEU A 111 11.95 -1.95 -8.10
N SER A 112 10.72 -2.45 -8.06
CA SER A 112 10.17 -3.32 -9.09
C SER A 112 9.76 -2.52 -10.32
N LEU A 113 10.47 -2.71 -11.43
CA LEU A 113 10.04 -2.30 -12.76
C LEU A 113 10.00 -3.53 -13.67
N ASN A 114 8.80 -3.88 -14.15
CA ASN A 114 8.56 -4.95 -15.13
C ASN A 114 9.43 -4.67 -16.38
N PHE A 115 10.17 -5.61 -16.99
CA PHE A 115 9.74 -6.90 -17.53
C PHE A 115 10.94 -7.85 -17.74
N SER A 116 10.88 -9.08 -17.22
CA SER A 116 10.98 -10.35 -17.96
C SER A 116 11.18 -11.49 -16.96
N GLN A 117 10.24 -12.44 -17.00
CA GLN A 117 10.11 -13.70 -16.25
C GLN A 117 11.27 -14.08 -15.31
N VAL A 118 11.33 -13.42 -14.15
CA VAL A 118 11.74 -14.13 -12.95
C VAL A 118 10.54 -15.00 -12.60
N GLN A 119 10.73 -16.31 -12.46
CA GLN A 119 9.75 -17.17 -11.81
C GLN A 119 9.61 -16.68 -10.37
N GLN A 120 8.78 -15.67 -10.16
CA GLN A 120 8.24 -15.38 -8.84
C GLN A 120 7.62 -16.70 -8.39
N LYS A 121 7.98 -17.18 -7.20
CA LYS A 121 7.03 -17.97 -6.42
C LYS A 121 5.86 -17.04 -6.19
N VAL A 122 4.90 -17.07 -7.12
CA VAL A 122 3.65 -16.34 -7.02
C VAL A 122 3.06 -16.81 -5.71
N GLY A 123 3.10 -15.95 -4.68
CA GLY A 123 2.36 -16.20 -3.45
C GLY A 123 0.95 -16.55 -3.87
N ARG A 124 0.45 -17.71 -3.43
CA ARG A 124 -0.88 -18.16 -3.84
C ARG A 124 -1.85 -17.01 -3.54
N PRO A 125 -2.72 -16.62 -4.49
CA PRO A 125 -3.66 -15.55 -4.24
C PRO A 125 -4.44 -15.89 -2.97
N ILE A 126 -4.47 -14.96 -2.01
CA ILE A 126 -5.25 -15.11 -0.79
C ILE A 126 -6.67 -15.49 -1.23
N PRO A 127 -7.21 -16.64 -0.78
CA PRO A 127 -8.55 -17.05 -1.16
C PRO A 127 -9.54 -15.93 -0.87
N LYS A 128 -10.44 -15.65 -1.83
CA LYS A 128 -11.50 -14.67 -1.59
C LYS A 128 -12.47 -15.25 -0.58
N GLY A 129 -12.44 -14.72 0.64
CA GLY A 129 -13.41 -15.03 1.68
C GLY A 129 -14.85 -14.80 1.22
N LEU A 130 -15.79 -15.55 1.78
CA LEU A 130 -17.20 -15.38 1.52
C LEU A 130 -17.69 -14.08 2.17
N HIS A 131 -18.40 -13.23 1.44
CA HIS A 131 -19.00 -12.04 2.04
C HIS A 131 -20.24 -12.43 2.84
N TRP A 132 -20.16 -12.32 4.16
CA TRP A 132 -21.25 -12.65 5.07
C TRP A 132 -22.42 -11.66 4.92
N ASN A 133 -23.61 -12.17 4.62
CA ASN A 133 -24.85 -11.39 4.55
C ASN A 133 -26.04 -12.24 5.00
N ASN A 134 -27.22 -11.64 5.14
CA ASN A 134 -28.42 -12.34 5.63
C ASN A 134 -28.84 -13.53 4.76
N GLU A 135 -28.54 -13.52 3.46
CA GLU A 135 -28.87 -14.65 2.56
C GLU A 135 -27.89 -15.80 2.76
N VAL A 136 -26.59 -15.50 2.79
CA VAL A 136 -25.51 -16.45 3.08
C VAL A 136 -25.71 -17.10 4.44
N GLN A 137 -26.06 -16.31 5.46
CA GLN A 137 -26.34 -16.80 6.81
C GLN A 137 -27.49 -17.81 6.82
N LYS A 138 -28.60 -17.53 6.13
CA LYS A 138 -29.74 -18.47 6.06
C LYS A 138 -29.34 -19.78 5.39
N CYS A 139 -28.70 -19.71 4.22
CA CYS A 139 -28.23 -20.91 3.53
C CYS A 139 -27.19 -21.68 4.35
N TYR A 140 -26.33 -20.98 5.08
CA TYR A 140 -25.36 -21.61 5.98
C TYR A 140 -26.05 -22.38 7.11
N THR A 141 -27.03 -21.76 7.79
CA THR A 141 -27.82 -22.43 8.83
C THR A 141 -28.57 -23.65 8.30
N GLU A 142 -29.17 -23.56 7.12
CA GLU A 142 -29.83 -24.69 6.46
C GLU A 142 -28.85 -25.83 6.16
N MET A 143 -27.63 -25.52 5.71
CA MET A 143 -26.59 -26.52 5.43
C MET A 143 -26.01 -27.13 6.70
N MET A 144 -25.82 -26.35 7.77
CA MET A 144 -25.39 -26.86 9.08
C MET A 144 -26.37 -27.88 9.65
N LEU A 145 -27.67 -27.68 9.43
CA LEU A 145 -28.74 -28.59 9.85
C LEU A 145 -28.96 -29.77 8.89
N SER A 146 -28.11 -29.93 7.86
CA SER A 146 -28.26 -31.03 6.92
C SER A 146 -27.76 -32.35 7.53
N LYS A 147 -28.44 -33.45 7.19
CA LYS A 147 -28.05 -34.83 7.61
C LYS A 147 -26.61 -35.20 7.26
N GLU A 148 -26.06 -34.60 6.22
CA GLU A 148 -24.69 -34.86 5.80
C GLU A 148 -23.68 -34.21 6.74
N VAL A 149 -23.90 -32.95 7.15
CA VAL A 149 -23.05 -32.29 8.15
C VAL A 149 -23.19 -33.00 9.49
N GLU A 150 -24.40 -33.39 9.87
CA GLU A 150 -24.65 -34.23 11.05
C GLU A 150 -23.83 -35.52 11.00
N SER A 151 -23.85 -36.26 9.88
CA SER A 151 -23.04 -37.47 9.70
C SER A 151 -21.53 -37.19 9.79
N ASN A 152 -21.05 -36.07 9.24
CA ASN A 152 -19.65 -35.69 9.32
C ASN A 152 -19.23 -35.34 10.75
N VAL A 153 -20.08 -34.66 11.50
CA VAL A 153 -19.87 -34.36 12.93
C VAL A 153 -19.88 -35.65 13.75
N GLN A 154 -20.81 -36.58 13.49
CA GLN A 154 -20.83 -37.87 14.17
C GLN A 154 -19.59 -38.71 13.85
N SER A 155 -19.14 -38.71 12.59
CA SER A 155 -17.87 -39.34 12.20
C SER A 155 -16.68 -38.69 12.89
N PHE A 156 -16.67 -37.36 13.02
CA PHE A 156 -15.66 -36.63 13.76
C PHE A 156 -15.63 -37.02 15.24
N LEU A 157 -16.78 -37.11 15.89
CA LEU A 157 -16.90 -37.49 17.32
C LEU A 157 -16.56 -38.96 17.57
N GLY A 158 -16.80 -39.84 16.61
CA GLY A 158 -16.55 -41.28 16.72
C GLY A 158 -15.11 -41.72 16.40
N LYS A 159 -14.23 -40.81 15.98
CA LYS A 159 -12.81 -41.11 15.74
C LYS A 159 -12.02 -41.07 17.04
N ASP A 160 -11.41 -42.20 17.42
CA ASP A 160 -10.43 -42.25 18.50
C ASP A 160 -9.16 -41.52 18.08
N ARG A 161 -8.77 -40.49 18.85
CA ARG A 161 -7.59 -39.66 18.58
C ARG A 161 -6.66 -39.61 19.78
N VAL A 162 -5.38 -39.44 19.51
CA VAL A 162 -4.38 -39.21 20.56
C VAL A 162 -4.62 -37.84 21.20
N PRO A 163 -4.74 -37.71 22.53
CA PRO A 163 -5.13 -36.45 23.18
C PRO A 163 -4.13 -35.28 23.04
N LYS A 164 -2.97 -35.47 22.41
CA LYS A 164 -1.89 -34.49 22.31
C LYS A 164 -1.13 -34.63 20.99
N GLY A 165 -0.52 -33.52 20.55
CA GLY A 165 0.31 -33.48 19.34
C GLY A 165 -0.51 -33.83 18.10
N MET A 166 -0.09 -34.87 17.37
CA MET A 166 -0.65 -35.28 16.08
C MET A 166 -2.17 -35.46 16.10
N GLY A 167 -2.76 -35.99 17.18
CA GLY A 167 -4.22 -36.15 17.24
C GLY A 167 -5.01 -34.84 17.37
N VAL A 168 -4.38 -33.76 17.85
CA VAL A 168 -4.97 -32.41 17.86
C VAL A 168 -4.92 -31.80 16.46
N ASP A 169 -3.82 -32.01 15.74
CA ASP A 169 -3.67 -31.56 14.35
C ASP A 169 -4.69 -32.28 13.45
N GLU A 170 -4.84 -33.60 13.59
CA GLU A 170 -5.86 -34.40 12.89
C GLU A 170 -7.28 -33.94 13.21
N ALA A 171 -7.58 -33.65 14.48
CA ALA A 171 -8.87 -33.08 14.86
C ALA A 171 -9.11 -31.72 14.23
N THR A 172 -8.09 -30.87 14.15
CA THR A 172 -8.18 -29.53 13.56
C THR A 172 -8.40 -29.62 12.05
N GLU A 173 -7.70 -30.53 11.37
CA GLU A 173 -7.85 -30.78 9.94
C GLU A 173 -9.24 -31.33 9.62
N ASP A 174 -9.70 -32.37 10.33
CA ASP A 174 -11.04 -32.94 10.15
C ASP A 174 -12.14 -31.88 10.37
N LEU A 175 -12.01 -31.06 11.41
CA LEU A 175 -12.98 -30.00 11.71
C LEU A 175 -12.96 -28.93 10.60
N THR A 176 -11.77 -28.56 10.11
CA THR A 176 -11.62 -27.63 8.98
C THR A 176 -12.28 -28.17 7.72
N ASP A 177 -12.13 -29.47 7.44
CA ASP A 177 -12.74 -30.14 6.29
C ASP A 177 -14.27 -30.10 6.34
N ILE A 178 -14.86 -30.25 7.54
CA ILE A 178 -16.31 -30.08 7.72
C ILE A 178 -16.74 -28.68 7.28
N PHE A 179 -16.02 -27.64 7.72
CA PHE A 179 -16.32 -26.27 7.31
C PHE A 179 -16.06 -26.02 5.82
N HIS A 180 -15.02 -26.62 5.23
CA HIS A 180 -14.72 -26.49 3.81
C HIS A 180 -15.79 -27.13 2.94
N ASN A 181 -16.31 -28.30 3.33
CA ASN A 181 -17.43 -28.95 2.65
C ASN A 181 -18.68 -28.05 2.63
N ILE A 182 -18.95 -27.33 3.71
CA ILE A 182 -20.06 -26.37 3.78
C ILE A 182 -19.78 -25.14 2.91
N LEU A 183 -18.56 -24.60 2.97
CA LEU A 183 -18.15 -23.46 2.14
C LEU A 183 -18.27 -23.75 0.64
N ASP A 184 -17.87 -24.94 0.20
CA ASP A 184 -17.92 -25.30 -1.21
C ASP A 184 -19.35 -25.50 -1.70
N LYS A 185 -20.24 -26.03 -0.86
CA LYS A 185 -21.68 -26.05 -1.14
C LYS A 185 -22.31 -24.67 -1.16
N LEU A 186 -21.94 -23.79 -0.23
CA LEU A 186 -22.40 -22.40 -0.25
C LEU A 186 -21.97 -21.71 -1.55
N ARG A 187 -20.70 -21.87 -1.95
CA ARG A 187 -20.18 -21.31 -3.19
C ARG A 187 -20.90 -21.87 -4.42
N SER A 188 -21.18 -23.18 -4.46
CA SER A 188 -21.89 -23.79 -5.59
C SER A 188 -23.34 -23.33 -5.67
N HIS A 189 -24.05 -23.27 -4.54
CA HIS A 189 -25.44 -22.80 -4.45
C HIS A 189 -25.56 -21.32 -4.88
N LEU A 190 -24.63 -20.46 -4.44
CA LEU A 190 -24.59 -19.05 -4.84
C LEU A 190 -24.23 -18.88 -6.33
N LYS A 191 -23.34 -19.73 -6.87
CA LYS A 191 -23.01 -19.72 -8.31
C LYS A 191 -24.20 -20.14 -9.18
N GLN A 192 -24.93 -21.20 -8.80
CA GLN A 192 -26.11 -21.66 -9.53
C GLN A 192 -27.21 -20.59 -9.58
N ARG A 193 -27.42 -19.86 -8.48
CA ARG A 193 -28.35 -18.71 -8.46
C ARG A 193 -27.88 -17.53 -9.30
N SER A 194 -26.56 -17.34 -9.44
CA SER A 194 -25.99 -16.28 -10.29
C SER A 194 -26.09 -16.54 -11.81
N GLY A 195 -26.57 -17.72 -12.22
CA GLY A 195 -26.85 -18.07 -13.63
C GLY A 195 -27.92 -17.19 -14.27
N ASN A 196 -28.82 -16.60 -13.47
CA ASN A 196 -29.53 -15.40 -13.87
C ASN A 196 -28.60 -14.22 -13.65
N ARG A 197 -27.94 -13.78 -14.74
CA ARG A 197 -27.20 -12.51 -14.83
C ARG A 197 -27.77 -11.53 -13.83
N PHE A 198 -27.12 -11.38 -12.67
CA PHE A 198 -27.33 -10.23 -11.83
C PHE A 198 -27.07 -9.07 -12.77
N LYS A 199 -28.14 -8.41 -13.26
CA LYS A 199 -28.03 -7.15 -13.97
C LYS A 199 -27.16 -6.35 -13.03
N SER A 200 -25.91 -6.13 -13.43
CA SER A 200 -24.92 -5.46 -12.59
C SER A 200 -25.65 -4.26 -12.03
N LYS A 201 -25.92 -4.21 -10.72
CA LYS A 201 -26.55 -3.04 -10.12
C LYS A 201 -25.74 -1.89 -10.67
N LYS A 202 -26.33 -1.04 -11.51
CA LYS A 202 -25.62 0.09 -12.14
C LYS A 202 -24.86 0.71 -10.99
N ARG A 203 -23.52 0.63 -10.99
CA ARG A 203 -22.70 1.19 -9.91
C ARG A 203 -23.28 2.58 -9.71
N LYS A 204 -23.82 2.87 -8.51
CA LYS A 204 -24.22 4.24 -8.20
C LYS A 204 -23.01 5.06 -8.59
N ARG A 205 -23.17 5.91 -9.63
CA ARG A 205 -22.08 6.76 -10.10
C ARG A 205 -21.56 7.43 -8.83
N LYS A 206 -20.27 7.24 -8.52
CA LYS A 206 -19.62 8.05 -7.47
C LYS A 206 -20.09 9.48 -7.73
N LYS A 207 -20.68 10.13 -6.72
CA LYS A 207 -21.01 11.56 -6.83
C LYS A 207 -19.73 12.20 -7.35
N SER A 208 -19.81 12.78 -8.54
CA SER A 208 -18.62 13.34 -9.15
C SER A 208 -18.11 14.43 -8.23
N SER A 209 -16.80 14.47 -8.00
CA SER A 209 -16.19 15.51 -7.19
C SER A 209 -16.67 16.88 -7.69
N LEU A 210 -16.86 17.82 -6.77
CA LEU A 210 -17.47 19.11 -7.06
C LEU A 210 -16.75 19.78 -8.26
N GLY A 211 -17.50 20.04 -9.34
CA GLY A 211 -16.96 20.64 -10.57
C GLY A 211 -16.30 19.69 -11.57
N PHE A 212 -16.28 18.37 -11.34
CA PHE A 212 -15.84 17.36 -12.30
C PHE A 212 -17.07 16.68 -12.92
N ASP A 213 -17.30 16.88 -14.21
CA ASP A 213 -18.49 16.37 -14.91
C ASP A 213 -18.15 15.27 -15.93
N SER A 214 -19.14 14.80 -16.69
CA SER A 214 -18.95 13.78 -17.72
C SER A 214 -17.99 14.20 -18.83
N GLU A 215 -17.87 15.50 -19.09
CA GLU A 215 -16.93 16.05 -20.07
C GLU A 215 -15.50 15.92 -19.56
N CYS A 216 -15.26 16.25 -18.28
CA CYS A 216 -13.98 16.05 -17.61
C CYS A 216 -13.59 14.56 -17.58
N GLU A 217 -14.53 13.68 -17.24
CA GLU A 217 -14.33 12.22 -17.22
C GLU A 217 -13.96 11.66 -18.60
N SER A 218 -14.65 12.11 -19.65
CA SER A 218 -14.36 11.72 -21.04
C SER A 218 -12.94 12.14 -21.45
N MET A 219 -12.58 13.39 -21.17
CA MET A 219 -11.26 13.91 -21.51
C MET A 219 -10.13 13.24 -20.69
N TYR A 220 -10.40 12.89 -19.43
CA TYR A 220 -9.48 12.10 -18.60
C TYR A 220 -9.24 10.70 -19.18
N ARG A 221 -10.29 10.02 -19.66
CA ARG A 221 -10.13 8.71 -20.32
C ARG A 221 -9.28 8.79 -21.58
N ASN A 222 -9.49 9.83 -22.40
CA ASN A 222 -8.67 10.07 -23.60
C ASN A 222 -7.19 10.31 -23.22
N LEU A 223 -6.94 11.06 -22.15
CA LEU A 223 -5.59 11.28 -21.63
C LEU A 223 -4.92 9.98 -21.17
N ILE A 224 -5.64 9.12 -20.43
CA ILE A 224 -5.13 7.82 -19.98
C ILE A 224 -4.86 6.88 -21.16
N GLN A 225 -5.74 6.86 -22.17
CA GLN A 225 -5.54 6.07 -23.37
C GLN A 225 -4.28 6.51 -24.13
N SER A 226 -4.09 7.83 -24.29
CA SER A 226 -2.88 8.41 -24.89
C SER A 226 -1.62 8.05 -24.10
N SER A 227 -1.67 8.11 -22.76
CA SER A 227 -0.55 7.71 -21.88
C SER A 227 -0.18 6.23 -22.04
N ARG A 228 -1.17 5.34 -22.15
CA ARG A 228 -0.91 3.90 -22.35
C ARG A 228 -0.28 3.62 -23.70
N SER A 229 -0.64 4.37 -24.73
CA SER A 229 -0.02 4.28 -26.06
C SER A 229 1.44 4.74 -26.08
N LEU A 230 1.87 5.58 -25.13
CA LEU A 230 3.29 5.96 -24.95
C LEU A 230 4.11 4.84 -24.28
N SER A 231 3.50 4.04 -23.41
CA SER A 231 4.19 2.97 -22.69
C SER A 231 4.52 1.71 -23.50
N LYS A 232 4.00 1.59 -24.74
CA LYS A 232 4.05 0.36 -25.55
C LYS A 232 5.01 0.40 -26.76
N GLY A 233 5.95 1.33 -26.83
CA GLY A 233 6.91 1.40 -27.96
C GLY A 233 7.98 2.47 -27.79
N SER A 234 8.88 2.57 -28.78
CA SER A 234 9.87 3.66 -28.86
C SER A 234 9.18 5.03 -28.86
N VAL A 235 9.80 6.01 -28.20
CA VAL A 235 9.28 7.36 -28.02
C VAL A 235 9.03 8.00 -29.40
N ASN A 236 7.76 8.11 -29.79
CA ASN A 236 7.35 8.84 -30.98
C ASN A 236 6.96 10.27 -30.57
N GLU A 237 7.66 11.25 -31.12
CA GLU A 237 7.51 12.68 -30.83
C GLU A 237 6.08 13.19 -31.06
N GLU A 238 5.38 12.67 -32.07
CA GLU A 238 3.99 13.02 -32.37
C GLU A 238 3.04 12.51 -31.28
N LYS A 239 3.24 11.29 -30.78
CA LYS A 239 2.46 10.72 -29.67
C LYS A 239 2.69 11.51 -28.38
N LEU A 240 3.91 11.96 -28.15
CA LEU A 240 4.28 12.77 -26.98
C LEU A 240 3.61 14.15 -27.04
N LYS A 241 3.66 14.81 -28.21
CA LYS A 241 2.99 16.09 -28.46
C LYS A 241 1.48 15.99 -28.27
N ASN A 242 0.86 14.92 -28.76
CA ASN A 242 -0.57 14.66 -28.57
C ASN A 242 -0.94 14.48 -27.08
N TYR A 243 -0.20 13.64 -26.34
CA TYR A 243 -0.43 13.45 -24.90
C TYR A 243 -0.34 14.76 -24.13
N TYR A 244 0.70 15.57 -24.36
CA TYR A 244 0.87 16.86 -23.70
C TYR A 244 -0.20 17.88 -24.11
N GLY A 245 -0.63 17.86 -25.36
CA GLY A 245 -1.78 18.63 -25.85
C GLY A 245 -3.06 18.29 -25.09
N LEU A 246 -3.40 16.99 -24.99
CA LEU A 246 -4.55 16.49 -24.24
C LEU A 246 -4.45 16.84 -22.74
N LYS A 247 -3.25 16.71 -22.14
CA LYS A 247 -3.01 17.06 -20.73
C LYS A 247 -3.28 18.54 -20.47
N LYS A 248 -2.84 19.42 -21.37
CA LYS A 248 -3.08 20.88 -21.29
C LYS A 248 -4.57 21.20 -21.42
N GLN A 249 -5.25 20.60 -22.40
CA GLN A 249 -6.69 20.78 -22.60
C GLN A 249 -7.50 20.31 -21.38
N PHE A 250 -7.16 19.14 -20.84
CA PHE A 250 -7.79 18.60 -19.64
C PHE A 250 -7.63 19.52 -18.43
N LYS A 251 -6.41 20.00 -18.16
CA LYS A 251 -6.17 20.98 -17.07
C LYS A 251 -6.98 22.27 -17.27
N LYS A 252 -7.08 22.77 -18.50
CA LYS A 252 -7.88 23.97 -18.82
C LYS A 252 -9.37 23.73 -18.59
N LEU A 253 -9.89 22.57 -19.00
CA LEU A 253 -11.28 22.18 -18.83
C LEU A 253 -11.65 22.07 -17.35
N VAL A 254 -10.84 21.36 -16.55
CA VAL A 254 -11.05 21.23 -15.10
C VAL A 254 -11.08 22.60 -14.44
N ARG A 255 -10.09 23.47 -14.70
CA ARG A 255 -10.05 24.83 -14.15
C ARG A 255 -11.31 25.64 -14.51
N LYS A 256 -11.75 25.58 -15.77
CA LYS A 256 -12.97 26.26 -16.25
C LYS A 256 -14.21 25.75 -15.50
N LYS A 257 -14.39 24.43 -15.42
CA LYS A 257 -15.55 23.81 -14.78
C LYS A 257 -15.59 24.05 -13.28
N THR A 258 -14.44 24.01 -12.60
CA THR A 258 -14.32 24.40 -11.19
C THR A 258 -14.73 25.86 -10.98
N ARG A 259 -14.28 26.80 -11.84
CA ARG A 259 -14.67 28.21 -11.74
C ARG A 259 -16.16 28.41 -11.95
N GLN A 260 -16.73 27.78 -12.99
CA GLN A 260 -18.17 27.85 -13.29
C GLN A 260 -19.01 27.26 -12.15
N TYR A 261 -18.57 26.16 -11.57
CA TYR A 261 -19.24 25.55 -10.42
C TYR A 261 -19.24 26.48 -9.21
N LYS A 262 -18.07 27.07 -8.87
CA LYS A 262 -17.97 28.03 -7.76
C LYS A 262 -18.86 29.25 -7.97
N ALA A 263 -18.88 29.82 -9.19
CA ALA A 263 -19.75 30.95 -9.52
C ALA A 263 -21.23 30.60 -9.33
N LYS A 264 -21.70 29.48 -9.88
CA LYS A 264 -23.09 29.01 -9.70
C LYS A 264 -23.47 28.81 -8.24
N MET A 265 -22.55 28.28 -7.43
CA MET A 265 -22.80 28.10 -6.00
C MET A 265 -22.86 29.43 -5.26
N LEU A 266 -22.03 30.41 -5.63
CA LEU A 266 -22.10 31.76 -5.06
C LEU A 266 -23.44 32.43 -5.41
N ASP A 267 -23.87 32.36 -6.67
CA ASP A 267 -25.16 32.88 -7.11
C ASP A 267 -26.32 32.21 -6.33
N SER A 268 -26.26 30.89 -6.17
CA SER A 268 -27.26 30.15 -5.38
C SER A 268 -27.25 30.54 -3.89
N LEU A 269 -26.09 30.84 -3.31
CA LEU A 269 -26.00 31.30 -1.92
C LEU A 269 -26.64 32.67 -1.74
N LEU A 270 -26.36 33.62 -2.64
CA LEU A 270 -26.93 34.96 -2.62
C LEU A 270 -28.46 34.93 -2.82
N GLU A 271 -28.98 34.03 -3.66
CA GLU A 271 -30.43 33.89 -3.87
C GLU A 271 -31.15 33.24 -2.68
N LEU A 272 -30.49 32.34 -1.96
CA LEU A 272 -31.08 31.52 -0.89
C LEU A 272 -30.94 32.15 0.51
N GLU A 273 -30.07 33.15 0.68
CA GLU A 273 -29.81 33.84 1.94
C GLU A 273 -31.12 34.35 2.59
N ASP A 274 -31.96 35.04 1.82
CA ASP A 274 -33.21 35.61 2.33
C ASP A 274 -34.42 34.68 2.15
N LYS A 275 -34.37 33.73 1.20
CA LYS A 275 -35.53 32.92 0.78
C LYS A 275 -35.63 31.57 1.46
N ASN A 276 -34.49 30.93 1.76
CA ASN A 276 -34.47 29.60 2.35
C ASN A 276 -33.17 29.34 3.12
N PRO A 277 -33.09 29.76 4.40
CA PRO A 277 -31.91 29.61 5.23
C PRO A 277 -31.43 28.15 5.36
N LYS A 278 -32.36 27.17 5.32
CA LYS A 278 -32.00 25.75 5.42
C LYS A 278 -31.25 25.26 4.18
N ALA A 279 -31.72 25.61 2.98
CA ALA A 279 -31.05 25.26 1.73
C ALA A 279 -29.69 25.98 1.58
N TYR A 280 -29.59 27.20 2.09
CA TYR A 280 -28.33 27.95 2.19
C TYR A 280 -27.29 27.18 3.02
N TRP A 281 -27.66 26.77 4.25
CA TRP A 281 -26.76 26.01 5.13
C TRP A 281 -26.41 24.63 4.55
N ASP A 282 -27.30 23.97 3.81
CA ASP A 282 -26.99 22.72 3.11
C ASP A 282 -25.91 22.88 2.04
N ILE A 283 -25.83 24.03 1.36
CA ILE A 283 -24.77 24.34 0.40
C ILE A 283 -23.45 24.62 1.13
N ILE A 284 -23.46 25.45 2.17
CA ILE A 284 -22.27 25.74 2.97
C ILE A 284 -21.69 24.47 3.59
N ASN A 285 -22.54 23.60 4.12
CA ASN A 285 -22.11 22.36 4.73
C ASN A 285 -21.42 21.44 3.72
N LYS A 286 -21.83 21.41 2.44
CA LYS A 286 -21.11 20.66 1.38
C LYS A 286 -19.67 21.14 1.16
N PHE A 287 -19.37 22.40 1.42
CA PHE A 287 -18.00 22.92 1.37
C PHE A 287 -17.21 22.60 2.65
N LYS A 288 -17.85 22.68 3.83
CA LYS A 288 -17.23 22.32 5.12
C LYS A 288 -16.87 20.84 5.23
N TYR A 289 -17.61 19.96 4.56
CA TYR A 289 -17.33 18.51 4.58
C TYR A 289 -16.17 18.07 3.68
N SER A 290 -15.57 18.97 2.88
CA SER A 290 -14.35 18.68 2.12
C SER A 290 -13.12 18.48 3.03
N ASP A 291 -13.12 19.05 4.24
CA ASP A 291 -12.01 18.89 5.20
C ASP A 291 -12.04 17.53 5.91
N LYS A 292 -13.14 16.77 5.81
CA LYS A 292 -13.21 15.39 6.36
C LYS A 292 -12.45 14.35 5.52
N ASP A 293 -12.01 14.69 4.31
CA ASP A 293 -11.08 13.89 3.52
C ASP A 293 -9.61 14.13 3.94
N ILE A 294 -9.35 15.07 4.85
CA ILE A 294 -8.18 15.09 5.74
C ILE A 294 -8.59 14.32 7.01
N SER A 295 -9.00 13.07 6.85
CA SER A 295 -8.86 12.11 7.94
C SER A 295 -7.38 11.73 8.01
N ASP A 296 -6.56 12.70 8.40
CA ASP A 296 -5.38 12.36 9.17
C ASP A 296 -5.96 11.80 10.48
N GLN A 297 -6.15 10.48 10.49
CA GLN A 297 -6.26 9.70 11.71
C GLN A 297 -4.88 9.58 12.38
N SER A 298 -3.98 10.53 12.15
CA SER A 298 -2.93 10.85 13.10
C SER A 298 -3.66 11.42 14.32
N SER A 299 -4.00 10.50 15.21
CA SER A 299 -4.44 10.78 16.56
C SER A 299 -3.63 11.95 17.09
N ASN A 300 -4.33 13.01 17.51
CA ASN A 300 -3.77 14.25 18.05
C ASN A 300 -3.19 13.96 19.45
N ILE A 301 -2.25 13.02 19.52
CA ILE A 301 -1.55 12.55 20.71
C ILE A 301 -0.56 13.65 21.06
N PRO A 302 -0.70 14.31 22.22
CA PRO A 302 0.24 15.32 22.67
C PRO A 302 1.66 14.75 22.75
N SER A 303 2.66 15.60 22.51
CA SER A 303 4.09 15.20 22.54
C SER A 303 4.48 14.50 23.85
N ASP A 304 3.87 14.93 24.97
CA ASP A 304 4.13 14.36 26.29
C ASP A 304 3.63 12.91 26.41
N GLU A 305 2.51 12.60 25.76
CA GLU A 305 1.94 11.26 25.75
C GLU A 305 2.82 10.30 24.93
N TRP A 306 3.36 10.78 23.80
CA TRP A 306 4.36 10.05 23.00
C TRP A 306 5.65 9.81 23.78
N TYR A 307 6.17 10.84 24.44
CA TYR A 307 7.37 10.74 25.26
C TYR A 307 7.17 9.72 26.38
N ASN A 308 6.08 9.82 27.14
CA ASN A 308 5.80 8.91 28.24
C ASN A 308 5.65 7.45 27.78
N TYR A 309 4.96 7.23 26.66
CA TYR A 309 4.79 5.89 26.10
C TYR A 309 6.14 5.26 25.73
N PHE A 310 6.97 5.97 24.96
CA PHE A 310 8.26 5.43 24.51
C PHE A 310 9.30 5.39 25.62
N ASN A 311 9.30 6.35 26.54
CA ASN A 311 10.16 6.32 27.71
C ASN A 311 9.87 5.08 28.56
N LYS A 312 8.59 4.76 28.78
CA LYS A 312 8.19 3.53 29.47
C LYS A 312 8.52 2.26 28.69
N LEU A 313 8.42 2.28 27.37
CA LEU A 313 8.69 1.12 26.51
C LEU A 313 10.19 0.81 26.40
N LEU A 314 11.03 1.83 26.30
CA LEU A 314 12.45 1.70 25.98
C LEU A 314 13.36 1.70 27.20
N ASN A 315 12.92 2.29 28.32
CA ASN A 315 13.69 2.38 29.55
C ASN A 315 13.08 1.51 30.66
N VAL A 316 12.67 0.29 30.31
CA VAL A 316 12.37 -0.73 31.32
C VAL A 316 13.68 -1.11 31.98
N ASP A 317 13.74 -1.01 33.31
CA ASP A 317 14.87 -1.50 34.09
C ASP A 317 14.99 -3.02 33.91
N CYS A 318 15.90 -3.47 33.04
CA CYS A 318 16.25 -4.88 32.84
C CYS A 318 17.00 -5.48 34.05
N SER A 319 17.00 -4.84 35.21
CA SER A 319 17.73 -5.30 36.41
C SER A 319 17.00 -6.39 37.20
N ASN A 320 15.77 -6.76 36.80
CA ASN A 320 14.97 -7.79 37.47
C ASN A 320 14.41 -8.88 36.53
N GLU A 321 14.93 -9.01 35.30
CA GLU A 321 14.66 -10.23 34.53
C GLU A 321 15.56 -11.35 35.07
N GLN A 322 15.14 -11.98 36.17
CA GLN A 322 15.37 -13.41 36.27
C GLN A 322 14.75 -14.02 35.01
N ASP A 323 15.55 -14.73 34.23
CA ASP A 323 15.10 -15.62 33.16
C ASP A 323 14.03 -16.57 33.72
N ASP A 324 12.78 -16.13 33.66
CA ASP A 324 11.61 -16.90 34.06
C ASP A 324 11.23 -17.78 32.86
N PHE A 325 12.14 -18.68 32.48
CA PHE A 325 11.71 -19.88 31.78
C PHE A 325 10.78 -20.60 32.75
N PRO A 326 9.47 -20.72 32.44
CA PRO A 326 8.53 -21.32 33.37
C PRO A 326 8.82 -22.82 33.43
N THR A 327 9.68 -23.20 34.37
CA THR A 327 9.92 -24.59 34.77
C THR A 327 8.79 -25.11 35.68
N ARG A 328 7.74 -24.30 35.88
CA ARG A 328 6.59 -24.64 36.72
C ARG A 328 5.35 -24.69 35.85
N TYR A 329 4.70 -25.85 35.87
CA TYR A 329 3.29 -26.02 35.54
C TYR A 329 2.50 -24.80 36.02
N ASN A 330 1.94 -24.06 35.08
CA ASN A 330 1.06 -22.96 35.43
C ASN A 330 -0.31 -23.59 35.60
N VAL A 331 -0.65 -23.96 36.84
CA VAL A 331 -1.94 -24.56 37.21
C VAL A 331 -3.13 -23.76 36.67
N PHE A 332 -2.95 -22.46 36.45
CA PHE A 332 -3.94 -21.55 35.91
C PHE A 332 -4.00 -21.48 34.38
N LEU A 333 -3.01 -21.99 33.65
CA LEU A 333 -3.02 -22.10 32.18
C LEU A 333 -3.12 -23.56 31.70
N ASP A 334 -2.79 -24.51 32.58
CA ASP A 334 -2.80 -25.95 32.32
C ASP A 334 -4.12 -26.64 32.72
N TYR A 335 -5.19 -25.88 32.97
CA TYR A 335 -6.50 -26.46 33.25
C TYR A 335 -7.15 -27.01 31.97
N ASP A 336 -8.01 -28.02 32.12
CA ASP A 336 -8.74 -28.59 30.99
C ASP A 336 -9.67 -27.54 30.36
N ILE A 337 -9.51 -27.30 29.05
CA ILE A 337 -10.36 -26.38 28.29
C ILE A 337 -11.81 -26.82 28.42
N ASN A 338 -12.66 -25.93 28.95
CA ASN A 338 -14.05 -26.25 29.19
C ASN A 338 -14.97 -25.68 28.10
N MET A 339 -16.16 -26.26 27.97
CA MET A 339 -17.13 -25.84 26.95
C MET A 339 -17.56 -24.37 27.08
N GLN A 340 -17.68 -23.86 28.31
CA GLN A 340 -18.11 -22.47 28.54
C GLN A 340 -17.06 -21.47 28.08
N GLU A 341 -15.79 -21.79 28.26
CA GLU A 341 -14.64 -21.03 27.78
C GLU A 341 -14.61 -20.97 26.26
N VAL A 342 -14.78 -22.11 25.59
CA VAL A 342 -14.87 -22.17 24.13
C VAL A 342 -16.03 -21.32 23.62
N LEU A 343 -17.21 -21.44 24.23
CA LEU A 343 -18.38 -20.63 23.86
C LEU A 343 -18.15 -19.13 24.11
N LYS A 344 -17.48 -18.77 25.21
CA LYS A 344 -17.12 -17.37 25.54
C LYS A 344 -16.14 -16.82 24.51
N ALA A 345 -15.13 -17.62 24.13
CA ALA A 345 -14.15 -17.25 23.11
C ALA A 345 -14.83 -17.01 21.76
N ILE A 346 -15.67 -17.95 21.30
CA ILE A 346 -16.42 -17.81 20.04
C ILE A 346 -17.31 -16.56 20.05
N LYS A 347 -18.02 -16.28 21.15
CA LYS A 347 -18.87 -15.08 21.27
C LYS A 347 -18.07 -13.79 21.23
N SER A 348 -16.85 -13.79 21.77
CA SER A 348 -15.95 -12.62 21.81
C SER A 348 -15.31 -12.24 20.47
N LEU A 349 -15.35 -13.14 19.47
CA LEU A 349 -14.77 -12.90 18.14
C LEU A 349 -15.37 -11.64 17.51
N LYS A 350 -14.58 -10.86 16.76
CA LYS A 350 -15.08 -9.66 16.07
C LYS A 350 -15.72 -10.03 14.73
N ASN A 351 -16.86 -9.44 14.39
CA ASN A 351 -17.47 -9.61 13.06
C ASN A 351 -16.76 -8.74 12.02
N ASN A 352 -16.89 -9.09 10.74
CA ASN A 352 -16.31 -8.44 9.57
C ASN A 352 -14.78 -8.37 9.58
N THR A 353 -14.11 -9.28 10.30
CA THR A 353 -12.66 -9.44 10.22
C THR A 353 -12.28 -10.15 8.93
N SER A 354 -11.06 -9.93 8.47
CA SER A 354 -10.50 -10.71 7.36
C SER A 354 -10.43 -12.19 7.76
N VAL A 355 -10.79 -13.08 6.83
CA VAL A 355 -10.66 -14.52 7.02
C VAL A 355 -9.19 -14.94 6.97
N GLY A 356 -8.86 -16.01 7.70
CA GLY A 356 -7.55 -16.64 7.65
C GLY A 356 -7.33 -17.45 6.37
N PHE A 357 -6.22 -18.20 6.32
CA PHE A 357 -5.92 -19.09 5.20
C PHE A 357 -6.94 -20.25 5.06
N ASP A 358 -7.60 -20.60 6.17
CA ASP A 358 -8.69 -21.57 6.24
C ASP A 358 -10.00 -21.11 5.56
N CYS A 359 -10.12 -19.81 5.21
CA CYS A 359 -11.34 -19.19 4.71
C CYS A 359 -12.56 -19.24 5.65
N ILE A 360 -12.37 -19.62 6.92
CA ILE A 360 -13.46 -19.71 7.92
C ILE A 360 -13.61 -18.33 8.55
N SER A 361 -14.82 -17.78 8.53
CA SER A 361 -15.08 -16.46 9.11
C SER A 361 -15.56 -16.57 10.56
N ASN A 362 -15.33 -15.51 11.34
CA ASN A 362 -15.80 -15.44 12.72
C ASN A 362 -17.33 -15.58 12.82
N GLU A 363 -18.07 -15.10 11.82
CA GLU A 363 -19.52 -15.27 11.73
C GLU A 363 -19.91 -16.74 11.60
N MET A 364 -19.17 -17.53 10.81
CA MET A 364 -19.44 -18.97 10.68
C MET A 364 -19.36 -19.63 12.05
N LEU A 365 -18.25 -19.47 12.78
CA LEU A 365 -18.04 -20.06 14.10
C LEU A 365 -19.14 -19.64 15.09
N LYS A 366 -19.50 -18.35 15.11
CA LYS A 366 -20.58 -17.84 15.96
C LYS A 366 -21.93 -18.47 15.63
N HIS A 367 -22.26 -18.60 14.34
CA HIS A 367 -23.52 -19.21 13.93
C HIS A 367 -23.53 -20.72 14.17
N SER A 368 -22.40 -21.42 14.03
CA SER A 368 -22.27 -22.83 14.42
C SER A 368 -22.54 -23.01 15.90
N SER A 369 -22.01 -22.14 16.76
CA SER A 369 -22.16 -22.28 18.22
C SER A 369 -23.59 -22.07 18.75
N ASN A 370 -24.49 -21.55 17.90
CA ASN A 370 -25.89 -21.30 18.25
C ASN A 370 -26.85 -22.38 17.69
N ILE A 371 -26.32 -23.34 16.94
CA ILE A 371 -27.03 -24.48 16.35
C ILE A 371 -26.61 -25.71 17.13
#